data_AF-A0A4R4LHP8-F1
#
_entry.id   AF-A0A4R4LHP8-F1
#
_cell.length_a   1.000
_cell.length_b   1.000
_cell.length_c   1.000
_cell.angle_alpha   90.00
_cell.angle_beta   90.00
_cell.angle_gamma   90.00
#
_symmetry.space_group_name_H-M   'P 1'
#
loop_
_entity.id
_entity.type
_entity.pdbx_description
1 polymer ?
#
loop_
_entity_poly.entity_id
_entity_poly.type
_entity_poly.pdbx_seq_one_letter_code
_entity_poly.pdbx_strand_id
1 'polypeptide(L)' 'MTEVQPPAPGQEFWITREASVQFVDQCFLFRVISVCPKPTYQGWAWLTGYVLDSRGIAVDKREIYVRLVGLRPAQCLVR' A
#
# COMPACT_ATOMS: atom_id res chain seq x y z
N MET A 1 -13.23 17.02 8.10
CA MET A 1 -11.95 16.67 7.46
C MET A 1 -11.51 15.34 8.06
N THR A 2 -11.87 14.22 7.45
CA THR A 2 -11.56 12.90 8.01
C THR A 2 -10.08 12.63 7.84
N GLU A 3 -9.33 12.56 8.94
CA GLU A 3 -7.95 12.10 8.89
C GLU A 3 -7.94 10.65 8.42
N VAL A 4 -7.26 10.38 7.31
CA VAL A 4 -7.08 9.01 6.83
C VAL A 4 -5.99 8.37 7.67
N GLN A 5 -6.37 7.37 8.45
CA GLN A 5 -5.41 6.64 9.28
C GLN A 5 -4.37 5.94 8.40
N PRO A 6 -3.08 5.96 8.80
CA PRO A 6 -2.05 5.22 8.09
C PRO A 6 -2.31 3.70 8.19
N PRO A 7 -1.91 2.91 7.17
CA PRO A 7 -2.03 1.47 7.20
C PRO A 7 -1.26 0.82 8.36
N ALA A 8 -1.79 -0.29 8.87
CA ALA A 8 -1.11 -1.15 9.82
C ALA A 8 -0.27 -2.23 9.11
N PRO A 9 0.83 -2.70 9.72
CA PRO A 9 1.53 -3.90 9.25
C PRO A 9 0.59 -5.10 9.08
N GLY A 10 0.81 -5.88 8.02
CA GLY A 10 -0.01 -7.03 7.65
C GLY A 10 -1.23 -6.70 6.78
N GLN A 11 -1.66 -5.43 6.71
CA GLN A 11 -2.72 -5.05 5.78
C GLN A 11 -2.25 -5.17 4.34
N GLU A 12 -3.15 -5.64 3.48
CA GLU A 12 -2.90 -5.85 2.06
C GLU A 12 -3.73 -4.88 1.23
N PHE A 13 -3.09 -4.30 0.22
CA PHE A 13 -3.72 -3.34 -0.69
C PHE A 13 -3.39 -3.68 -2.14
N TRP A 14 -4.36 -3.48 -3.02
CA TRP A 14 -4.08 -3.28 -4.44
C TRP A 14 -3.48 -1.88 -4.61
N ILE A 15 -2.25 -1.84 -5.12
CA ILE A 15 -1.56 -0.61 -5.47
C ILE A 15 -1.82 -0.35 -6.95
N THR A 16 -2.39 0.82 -7.22
CA THR A 16 -2.79 1.28 -8.54
C THR A 16 -2.37 2.74 -8.74
N ARG A 17 -2.66 3.28 -9.93
CA ARG A 17 -2.44 4.70 -10.26
C ARG A 17 -3.09 5.69 -9.27
N GLU A 18 -4.18 5.29 -8.61
CA GLU A 18 -4.86 6.11 -7.60
C GLU A 18 -3.99 6.34 -6.36
N ALA A 19 -3.14 5.36 -6.02
CA ALA A 19 -2.18 5.46 -4.93
C ALA A 19 -0.96 6.32 -5.32
N SER A 20 -0.46 6.24 -6.55
CA SER A 20 0.62 7.09 -7.04
C SER A 20 0.70 7.08 -8.56
N VAL A 21 1.05 8.23 -9.16
CA VAL A 21 1.27 8.36 -10.61
C VAL A 21 2.43 7.50 -11.13
N GLN A 22 3.29 7.00 -10.25
CA GLN A 22 4.36 6.06 -10.61
C GLN A 22 3.82 4.67 -11.03
N PHE A 23 2.56 4.37 -10.73
CA PHE A 23 1.92 3.07 -10.98
C PHE A 23 0.84 3.14 -12.05
N VAL A 24 0.98 4.02 -13.05
CA VAL A 24 0.01 4.14 -14.14
C VAL A 24 -0.09 2.84 -14.95
N ASP A 25 1.04 2.20 -15.23
CA ASP A 25 1.12 0.98 -16.02
C ASP A 25 1.29 -0.29 -15.16
N GLN A 26 1.15 -0.18 -13.84
CA GLN A 26 1.39 -1.27 -12.90
C GLN A 26 0.25 -1.38 -11.88
N CYS A 27 -0.23 -2.61 -11.67
CA CYS A 27 -1.14 -2.94 -10.59
C CYS A 27 -0.62 -4.19 -9.88
N PHE A 28 -0.50 -4.14 -8.55
CA PHE A 28 0.03 -5.25 -7.79
C PHE A 28 -0.53 -5.29 -6.37
N LEU A 29 -0.57 -6.50 -5.80
CA LEU A 29 -0.96 -6.72 -4.42
C LEU A 29 0.25 -6.46 -3.50
N PHE A 30 0.05 -5.67 -2.45
CA PHE A 30 1.12 -5.23 -1.57
C PHE A 30 0.75 -5.43 -0.10
N ARG A 31 1.55 -6.19 0.63
CA ARG A 31 1.41 -6.37 2.08
C ARG A 31 2.32 -5.40 2.82
N VAL A 32 1.72 -4.52 3.64
CA VAL A 32 2.44 -3.54 4.44
C VAL A 32 3.26 -4.23 5.52
N ILE A 33 4.51 -3.81 5.72
CA ILE A 33 5.38 -4.23 6.82
C ILE A 33 5.59 -3.06 7.78
N SER A 34 5.78 -1.85 7.25
CA SER A 34 5.92 -0.65 8.06
C SER A 34 5.52 0.61 7.30
N VAL A 35 5.16 1.64 8.07
CA VAL A 35 4.97 3.02 7.59
C VAL A 35 6.14 3.84 8.09
N CYS A 36 6.78 4.62 7.22
CA CYS A 36 7.86 5.50 7.65
C CYS A 36 7.32 6.58 8.61
N PRO A 37 7.93 6.77 9.80
CA PRO A 37 7.45 7.74 10.78
C PRO A 37 7.81 9.19 10.44
N LYS A 38 8.64 9.41 9.41
CA LYS A 38 9.03 10.76 9.00
C LYS A 38 7.83 11.50 8.40
N PRO A 39 7.63 12.79 8.75
CA PRO A 39 6.55 13.58 8.19
C PRO A 39 6.69 13.72 6.68
N THR A 40 5.55 13.75 5.99
CA THR A 40 5.46 13.97 4.54
C THR A 40 4.23 14.82 4.21
N TYR A 41 3.95 15.04 2.92
CA TYR A 41 2.77 15.80 2.50
C TYR A 41 1.48 15.18 3.07
N GLN A 42 0.53 16.03 3.45
CA GLN A 42 -0.73 15.58 4.04
C GLN A 42 -1.42 14.52 3.17
N GLY A 43 -1.77 13.39 3.78
CA GLY A 43 -2.43 12.27 3.10
C GLY A 43 -1.49 11.39 2.26
N TRP A 44 -0.18 11.63 2.30
CA TRP A 44 0.84 10.75 1.71
C TRP A 44 1.59 9.97 2.79
N ALA A 45 2.20 8.85 2.38
CA ALA A 45 3.08 8.06 3.24
C ALA A 45 4.11 7.29 2.41
N TRP A 46 5.26 7.01 3.04
CA TRP A 46 6.19 5.99 2.58
C TRP A 46 5.84 4.66 3.25
N LEU A 47 5.61 3.62 2.45
CA LEU A 47 5.31 2.28 2.91
C LEU A 47 6.43 1.32 2.50
N THR A 48 6.86 0.49 3.43
CA THR A 48 7.71 -0.67 3.14
C THR A 48 6.86 -1.92 3.21
N GLY A 49 7.01 -2.80 2.23
CA GLY A 49 6.15 -3.98 2.12
C GLY A 49 6.59 -4.97 1.06
N TYR A 50 5.81 -6.04 0.93
CA TYR A 50 6.03 -7.10 -0.03
C TYR A 50 5.05 -7.01 -1.19
N VAL A 51 5.53 -7.16 -2.42
CA VAL A 51 4.67 -7.49 -3.56
C VAL A 51 4.32 -8.96 -3.48
N LEU A 52 3.04 -9.28 -3.61
CA LEU A 52 2.53 -10.63 -3.54
C LEU A 52 2.20 -11.18 -4.94
N ASP A 53 2.46 -12.46 -5.16
CA ASP A 53 1.91 -13.19 -6.30
C ASP A 53 0.43 -13.55 -6.10
N SER A 54 -0.15 -14.26 -7.08
CA SER A 54 -1.54 -14.71 -7.03
C SER A 54 -1.84 -15.74 -5.92
N ARG A 55 -0.80 -16.32 -5.30
CA ARG A 55 -0.93 -17.25 -4.16
C ARG A 55 -0.76 -16.53 -2.81
N GLY A 56 -0.52 -15.21 -2.81
CA GLY A 56 -0.26 -14.42 -1.61
C GLY A 56 1.15 -14.57 -1.06
N ILE A 57 2.08 -15.12 -1.85
CA ILE A 57 3.49 -15.30 -1.50
C ILE A 57 4.26 -14.04 -1.85
N ALA A 58 5.13 -13.60 -0.94
CA ALA A 58 6.01 -12.48 -1.18
C ALA A 58 7.05 -12.84 -2.26
N VAL A 59 7.04 -12.10 -3.37
CA VAL A 59 7.99 -12.29 -4.48
C VAL A 59 8.99 -11.16 -4.62
N ASP A 60 8.71 -10.00 -4.04
CA ASP A 60 9.58 -8.83 -4.05
C ASP A 60 9.34 -7.96 -2.80
N LYS A 61 10.33 -7.17 -2.39
CA LYS A 61 10.24 -6.20 -1.29
C LYS A 61 10.47 -4.80 -1.82
N ARG A 62 9.55 -3.88 -1.55
CA ARG A 62 9.61 -2.50 -2.06
C ARG A 62 9.35 -1.47 -0.97
N GLU A 63 9.90 -0.29 -1.20
CA GLU A 63 9.51 0.95 -0.54
C GLU A 63 8.76 1.82 -1.58
N ILE A 64 7.53 2.25 -1.26
CA ILE A 64 6.65 2.98 -2.18
C ILE A 64 6.13 4.26 -1.53
N TYR A 65 5.97 5.32 -2.33
CA TYR A 65 5.39 6.60 -1.89
C TYR A 65 3.98 6.76 -2.45
N VAL A 66 2.98 6.81 -1.56
CA VAL A 66 1.56 6.67 -1.93
C VAL A 66 0.67 7.69 -1.23
N ARG A 67 -0.44 8.04 -1.90
CA ARG A 67 -1.61 8.70 -1.30
C ARG A 67 -2.46 7.68 -0.57
N LEU A 68 -2.72 7.93 0.71
CA LEU A 68 -3.53 7.04 1.55
C LEU A 68 -4.96 6.88 1.02
N VAL A 69 -5.56 7.95 0.50
CA VAL A 69 -6.90 7.93 -0.12
C VAL A 69 -6.99 7.06 -1.39
N GLY A 70 -5.84 6.80 -2.03
CA GLY A 70 -5.74 5.99 -3.23
C GLY A 70 -5.55 4.50 -2.96
N LEU A 71 -5.30 4.11 -1.70
CA LEU A 71 -5.13 2.71 -1.33
C LEU A 71 -6.45 1.95 -1.44
N ARG A 72 -6.40 0.75 -2.01
CA ARG A 72 -7.55 -0.15 -2.17
C ARG A 72 -7.32 -1.40 -1.33
N PRO A 73 -8.01 -1.58 -0.19
CA PRO A 73 -7.87 -2.78 0.63
C PRO A 73 -8.15 -4.04 -0.19
N ALA A 74 -7.34 -5.08 -0.01
CA ALA A 74 -7.49 -6.34 -0.74
C ALA A 74 -8.57 -7.27 -0.15
N GLN A 75 -9.13 -6.96 1.02
CA GLN A 75 -10.18 -7.77 1.67
C GLN A 75 -11.47 -7.72 0.84
N CYS A 76 -12.15 -8.84 0.56
CA CYS A 76 -12.74 -9.76 1.54
C CYS A 76 -12.60 -11.25 1.18
N LEU A 77 -12.00 -12.05 2.08
CA LEU A 77 -12.47 -13.40 2.45
C LEU A 77 -11.70 -13.86 3.70
N VAL A 78 -12.48 -14.20 4.73
CA VAL A 78 -12.05 -14.88 5.94
C VAL A 78 -11.23 -16.12 5.55
N ARG A 79 -10.04 -16.29 6.13
CA ARG A 79 -9.41 -17.61 6.22
C ARG A 79 -9.82 -18.25 7.53
#